data_AF-A0A430ABJ1-F1
#
_entry.id   AF-A0A430ABJ1-F1
#
_cell.length_a   1.000
_cell.length_b   1.000
_cell.length_c   1.000
_cell.angle_alpha   90.00
_cell.angle_beta   90.00
_cell.angle_gamma   90.00
#
_symmetry.space_group_name_H-M   'P 1'
#
loop_
_entity.id
_entity.type
_entity.pdbx_description
1 polymer ?
#
loop_
_entity_poly.entity_id
_entity_poly.type
_entity_poly.pdbx_seq_one_letter_code
_entity_poly.pdbx_strand_id
1 'polypeptide(L)'
;MMNLNRKKLTTYLLLGVGIVLVIASFVTNESYLLGLGAGVIGGGIAQLIKYKRVLGTEEKRDAFQIEMEDPRNTEIRTKARAKAGFYLDLALILLVLILPFTSAPFWLTVVLIVLFLAYEVMTYIFIKQLNNEI
;
A
#
# COMPACT_ATOMS: atom_id res chain seq x y z
N MET A 1 23.29 -10.11 -3.89
CA MET A 1 22.10 -9.59 -4.59
C MET A 1 21.28 -10.74 -5.15
N MET A 2 19.99 -10.85 -4.82
CA MET A 2 19.12 -11.93 -5.30
C MET A 2 18.81 -11.77 -6.80
N ASN A 3 19.04 -12.82 -7.60
CA ASN A 3 18.85 -12.83 -9.06
C ASN A 3 17.41 -12.40 -9.46
N LEU A 4 17.28 -11.56 -10.51
CA LEU A 4 16.00 -11.04 -11.02
C LEU A 4 14.96 -12.14 -11.28
N ASN A 5 15.38 -13.33 -11.70
CA ASN A 5 14.50 -14.48 -11.91
C ASN A 5 13.93 -15.05 -10.60
N ARG A 6 14.72 -15.07 -9.52
CA ARG A 6 14.22 -15.46 -8.18
C ARG A 6 13.19 -14.47 -7.66
N LYS A 7 13.40 -13.18 -7.95
CA LYS A 7 12.52 -12.06 -7.59
C LYS A 7 11.16 -12.12 -8.31
N LYS A 8 11.14 -12.52 -9.58
CA LYS A 8 9.89 -12.83 -10.32
C LYS A 8 9.20 -14.05 -9.74
N LEU A 9 9.95 -15.13 -9.48
CA LEU A 9 9.42 -16.36 -8.88
C LEU A 9 8.75 -16.11 -7.53
N THR A 10 9.39 -15.35 -6.62
CA THR A 10 8.79 -15.00 -5.33
C THR A 10 7.51 -14.19 -5.49
N THR A 11 7.41 -13.36 -6.53
CA THR A 11 6.19 -12.57 -6.81
C THR A 11 5.05 -13.45 -7.28
N TYR A 12 5.32 -14.42 -8.15
CA TYR A 12 4.32 -15.40 -8.58
C TYR A 12 3.86 -16.31 -7.44
N LEU A 13 4.78 -16.72 -6.56
CA LEU A 13 4.44 -17.47 -5.35
C LEU A 13 3.53 -16.67 -4.42
N LEU A 14 3.81 -15.37 -4.23
CA LEU A 14 2.95 -14.48 -3.44
C LEU A 14 1.52 -14.42 -3.99
N LEU A 15 1.38 -14.25 -5.31
CA LEU A 15 0.07 -14.25 -5.97
C LEU A 15 -0.66 -15.59 -5.81
N GLY A 16 0.06 -16.71 -5.95
CA GLY A 16 -0.48 -18.05 -5.75
C GLY A 16 -1.02 -18.25 -4.33
N VAL A 17 -0.25 -17.86 -3.31
CA VAL A 17 -0.69 -17.90 -1.90
C VAL A 17 -1.93 -17.04 -1.69
N GLY A 18 -1.95 -15.83 -2.25
CA GLY A 18 -3.10 -14.93 -2.16
C GLY A 18 -4.37 -15.53 -2.77
N ILE A 19 -4.27 -16.18 -3.94
CA ILE A 19 -5.41 -16.86 -4.60
C ILE A 19 -5.90 -18.03 -3.74
N VAL A 20 -5.00 -18.84 -3.19
CA VAL A 20 -5.37 -19.97 -2.32
C VAL A 20 -6.11 -19.48 -1.08
N LEU A 21 -5.67 -18.38 -0.46
CA LEU A 21 -6.35 -17.80 0.71
C LEU A 21 -7.75 -17.27 0.36
N VAL A 22 -7.92 -16.64 -0.81
CA VAL A 22 -9.25 -16.20 -1.28
C VAL A 22 -10.17 -17.39 -1.52
N ILE A 23 -9.69 -18.45 -2.20
CA ILE A 23 -10.48 -19.67 -2.44
C ILE A 23 -10.84 -20.35 -1.11
N ALA A 24 -9.89 -20.46 -0.19
CA ALA A 24 -10.13 -21.02 1.15
C ALA A 24 -11.20 -20.25 1.91
N SER A 25 -11.25 -18.92 1.79
CA SER A 25 -12.30 -18.09 2.40
C SER A 25 -13.71 -18.49 1.94
N PHE A 26 -13.90 -18.78 0.65
CA PHE A 26 -15.20 -19.23 0.14
C PHE A 26 -15.57 -20.64 0.60
N VAL A 27 -14.59 -21.50 0.90
CA VAL A 27 -14.83 -22.86 1.42
C VAL A 27 -15.14 -22.83 2.91
N THR A 28 -14.43 -22.01 3.69
CA THR A 28 -14.57 -21.96 5.15
C THR A 28 -15.58 -20.91 5.63
N ASN A 29 -16.05 -20.02 4.76
CA ASN A 29 -16.86 -18.83 5.07
C ASN A 29 -16.18 -17.84 6.04
N GLU A 30 -14.86 -17.91 6.16
CA GLU A 30 -14.08 -17.05 7.05
C GLU A 30 -13.69 -15.76 6.33
N SER A 31 -14.30 -14.65 6.74
CA SER A 31 -14.15 -13.34 6.09
C SER A 31 -12.75 -12.72 6.25
N TYR A 32 -12.00 -13.10 7.28
CA TYR A 32 -10.61 -12.63 7.46
C TYR A 32 -9.65 -13.21 6.41
N LEU A 33 -9.90 -14.44 5.92
CA LEU A 33 -9.10 -15.06 4.85
C LEU A 33 -9.25 -14.30 3.53
N LEU A 34 -10.43 -13.75 3.27
CA LEU A 34 -10.69 -12.91 2.09
C LEU A 34 -9.86 -11.63 2.15
N GLY A 35 -9.84 -10.97 3.30
CA GLY A 35 -9.04 -9.75 3.52
C GLY A 35 -7.55 -9.99 3.38
N LEU A 36 -7.02 -11.05 4.01
CA LEU A 36 -5.62 -11.42 3.91
C LEU A 36 -5.23 -11.83 2.48
N GLY A 37 -6.03 -12.67 1.84
CA GLY A 37 -5.81 -13.11 0.47
C GLY A 37 -5.81 -11.95 -0.52
N ALA A 38 -6.79 -11.04 -0.42
CA ALA A 38 -6.85 -9.83 -1.25
C ALA A 38 -5.63 -8.91 -1.04
N GLY A 39 -5.18 -8.72 0.21
CA GLY A 39 -3.99 -7.94 0.54
C GLY A 39 -2.72 -8.54 -0.07
N VAL A 40 -2.54 -9.86 0.03
CA VAL A 40 -1.40 -10.58 -0.54
C VAL A 40 -1.40 -10.48 -2.08
N ILE A 41 -2.58 -10.61 -2.72
CA ILE A 41 -2.72 -10.41 -4.16
C ILE A 41 -2.34 -8.98 -4.56
N GLY A 42 -2.86 -7.97 -3.85
CA GLY A 42 -2.55 -6.56 -4.10
C GLY A 42 -1.06 -6.27 -4.02
N GLY A 43 -0.39 -6.78 -2.98
CA GLY A 43 1.07 -6.68 -2.84
C GLY A 43 1.84 -7.34 -3.99
N GLY A 44 1.42 -8.54 -4.40
CA GLY A 44 1.99 -9.24 -5.55
C GLY A 44 1.83 -8.47 -6.87
N ILE A 45 0.67 -7.88 -7.12
CA ILE A 45 0.40 -7.04 -8.30
C ILE A 45 1.28 -5.78 -8.28
N ALA A 46 1.37 -5.08 -7.14
CA ALA A 46 2.21 -3.91 -6.99
C ALA A 46 3.69 -4.24 -7.29
N GLN A 47 4.16 -5.39 -6.81
CA GLN A 47 5.51 -5.88 -7.08
C GLN A 47 5.72 -6.19 -8.57
N LEU A 48 4.75 -6.80 -9.26
CA LEU A 48 4.81 -7.01 -10.71
C LEU A 48 4.89 -5.70 -11.50
N ILE A 49 4.09 -4.70 -11.12
CA ILE A 49 4.12 -3.38 -11.74
C ILE A 49 5.50 -2.74 -11.55
N LYS A 50 6.06 -2.83 -10.34
CA LYS A 50 7.41 -2.33 -10.03
C LYS A 50 8.48 -3.03 -10.89
N TYR A 51 8.39 -4.35 -11.08
CA TYR A 51 9.33 -5.04 -11.97
C TYR A 51 9.22 -4.57 -13.43
N LYS A 52 8.00 -4.43 -13.94
CA LYS A 52 7.78 -4.01 -15.33
C LYS A 52 8.22 -2.58 -15.59
N ARG A 53 7.93 -1.65 -14.68
CA ARG A 53 8.20 -0.22 -14.89
C ARG A 53 9.61 0.21 -14.48
N VAL A 54 10.12 -0.32 -13.37
CA VAL A 54 11.31 0.23 -12.70
C VAL A 54 12.50 -0.72 -12.79
N LEU A 55 12.28 -2.02 -12.58
CA LEU A 55 13.39 -2.98 -12.44
C LEU A 55 13.72 -3.76 -13.72
N GLY A 56 13.22 -3.32 -14.88
CA GLY A 56 13.34 -4.02 -16.15
C GLY A 56 14.72 -3.88 -16.83
N THR A 57 15.43 -2.78 -16.60
CA THR A 57 16.78 -2.52 -17.10
C THR A 57 17.66 -1.98 -15.98
N GLU A 58 18.97 -2.18 -16.06
CA GLU A 58 19.94 -1.68 -15.07
C GLU A 58 19.88 -0.15 -14.97
N GLU A 59 19.87 0.55 -16.11
CA GLU A 59 19.74 2.00 -16.19
C GLU A 59 18.49 2.56 -15.46
N LYS A 60 17.33 1.92 -15.60
CA LYS A 60 16.10 2.35 -14.90
C LYS A 60 16.16 2.08 -13.40
N ARG A 61 16.90 1.05 -12.99
CA ARG A 61 17.08 0.73 -11.56
C ARG A 61 17.97 1.76 -10.90
N ASP A 62 19.05 2.12 -11.57
CA ASP A 62 20.02 3.08 -11.05
C ASP A 62 19.41 4.47 -11.00
N ALA A 63 18.72 4.89 -12.07
CA ALA A 63 17.97 6.15 -12.08
C ALA A 63 16.92 6.21 -10.95
N PHE A 64 16.19 5.11 -10.71
CA PHE A 64 15.22 5.03 -9.62
C PHE A 64 15.88 5.05 -8.23
N GLN A 65 17.04 4.43 -8.06
CA GLN A 65 17.78 4.48 -6.80
C GLN A 65 18.26 5.91 -6.51
N ILE A 66 18.84 6.57 -7.50
CA ILE A 66 19.28 7.97 -7.39
C ILE A 66 18.09 8.87 -7.00
N GLU A 67 16.94 8.71 -7.67
CA GLU A 67 15.74 9.50 -7.37
C GLU A 67 15.17 9.22 -5.97
N MET A 68 15.24 7.96 -5.50
CA MET A 68 14.74 7.57 -4.18
C MET A 68 15.67 7.98 -3.04
N GLU A 69 16.97 8.07 -3.29
CA GLU A 69 17.99 8.41 -2.30
C GLU A 69 18.33 9.91 -2.29
N ASP A 70 17.77 10.69 -3.22
CA ASP A 70 17.91 12.14 -3.22
C ASP A 70 17.36 12.74 -1.90
N PRO A 71 18.19 13.51 -1.15
CA PRO A 71 17.78 14.12 0.11
C PRO A 71 16.56 15.03 -0.04
N ARG A 72 16.42 15.74 -1.17
CA ARG A 72 15.28 16.62 -1.43
C ARG A 72 13.99 15.83 -1.57
N ASN A 73 14.01 14.74 -2.35
CA ASN A 73 12.85 13.88 -2.51
C ASN A 73 12.47 13.20 -1.20
N THR A 74 13.45 12.83 -0.39
CA THR A 74 13.24 12.28 0.95
C THR A 74 12.55 13.28 1.86
N GLU A 75 12.97 14.55 1.84
CA GLU A 75 12.34 15.62 2.63
C GLU A 75 10.90 15.89 2.18
N ILE A 76 10.65 16.01 0.86
CA ILE A 76 9.31 16.21 0.30
C ILE A 76 8.38 15.07 0.72
N ARG A 77 8.82 13.82 0.58
CA ARG A 77 8.03 12.64 0.97
C ARG A 77 7.74 12.63 2.47
N THR A 78 8.70 13.02 3.29
CA THR A 78 8.53 13.08 4.74
C THR A 78 7.50 14.14 5.13
N LYS A 79 7.60 15.35 4.56
CA LYS A 79 6.62 16.44 4.76
C LYS A 79 5.22 16.05 4.29
N ALA A 80 5.11 15.44 3.11
CA ALA A 80 3.84 14.98 2.56
C ALA A 80 3.18 13.92 3.43
N ARG A 81 3.95 12.94 3.91
CA ARG A 81 3.46 11.89 4.83
C ARG A 81 3.04 12.45 6.18
N ALA A 82 3.78 13.42 6.73
CA ALA A 82 3.40 14.08 7.98
C ALA A 82 2.07 14.83 7.82
N LYS A 83 1.89 15.55 6.71
CA LYS A 83 0.65 16.29 6.41
C LYS A 83 -0.53 15.35 6.20
N ALA A 84 -0.37 14.27 5.42
CA ALA A 84 -1.40 13.24 5.25
C ALA A 84 -1.70 12.50 6.56
N GLY A 85 -0.67 12.23 7.36
CA GLY A 85 -0.76 11.56 8.65
C GLY A 85 -1.60 12.36 9.64
N PHE A 86 -1.43 13.68 9.69
CA PHE A 86 -2.26 14.55 10.52
C PHE A 86 -3.76 14.42 10.23
N TYR A 87 -4.15 14.35 8.95
CA TYR A 87 -5.56 14.14 8.57
C TYR A 87 -6.05 12.72 8.89
N LEU A 88 -5.19 11.72 8.74
CA LEU A 88 -5.53 10.34 9.12
C LEU A 88 -5.74 10.22 10.64
N ASP A 89 -4.86 10.83 11.44
CA ASP A 89 -5.00 10.85 12.90
C ASP A 89 -6.30 11.53 13.32
N LEU A 90 -6.65 12.66 12.69
CA LEU A 90 -7.94 13.33 12.90
C LEU A 90 -9.12 12.41 12.57
N ALA A 91 -9.06 11.71 11.44
CA ALA A 91 -10.11 10.78 11.03
C ALA A 91 -10.23 9.58 11.97
N LEU A 92 -9.11 9.07 12.50
CA LEU A 92 -9.09 8.00 13.50
C LEU A 92 -9.69 8.46 14.83
N ILE A 93 -9.39 9.68 15.28
CA ILE A 93 -10.01 10.26 16.48
C ILE A 93 -11.53 10.31 16.31
N LEU A 94 -12.02 10.81 15.17
CA LEU A 94 -13.46 10.84 14.87
C LEU A 94 -14.07 9.43 14.84
N LEU A 95 -13.38 8.45 14.23
CA LEU A 95 -13.83 7.07 14.19
C LEU A 95 -13.96 6.48 15.60
N VAL A 96 -12.97 6.70 16.46
CA VAL A 96 -12.99 6.23 17.86
C VAL A 96 -14.14 6.84 18.65
N LEU A 97 -14.52 8.10 18.40
CA LEU A 97 -15.68 8.72 19.04
C LEU A 97 -17.01 8.08 18.61
N ILE A 98 -17.10 7.56 17.38
CA ILE A 98 -18.33 6.95 16.84
C ILE A 98 -18.48 5.49 17.30
N LEU A 99 -17.36 4.78 17.49
CA LEU A 99 -17.34 3.35 17.81
C LEU A 99 -18.25 2.93 18.99
N PRO A 100 -18.28 3.62 20.14
CA PRO A 100 -19.13 3.23 21.28
C PRO A 100 -20.63 3.24 20.99
N PHE A 101 -21.06 4.01 19.98
CA PHE A 101 -22.47 4.12 19.57
C PHE A 101 -22.88 3.03 18.58
N THR A 102 -21.96 2.11 18.25
CA THR A 102 -22.16 1.08 17.22
C THR A 102 -21.77 -0.29 17.76
N SER A 103 -22.56 -1.32 17.48
CA SER A 103 -22.23 -2.70 17.79
C SER A 103 -21.26 -3.24 16.73
N ALA A 104 -19.95 -3.18 16.97
CA ALA A 104 -18.87 -3.36 15.97
C ALA A 104 -19.15 -4.41 14.85
N PRO A 105 -19.52 -3.96 13.63
CA PRO A 105 -19.72 -4.80 12.46
C PRO A 105 -18.62 -4.63 11.41
N PHE A 106 -18.68 -5.49 10.39
CA PHE A 106 -17.93 -5.49 9.13
C PHE A 106 -17.65 -4.12 8.50
N TRP A 107 -18.53 -3.12 8.68
CA TRP A 107 -18.31 -1.77 8.15
C TRP A 107 -17.06 -1.08 8.71
N LEU A 108 -16.63 -1.43 9.94
CA LEU A 108 -15.41 -0.87 10.52
C LEU A 108 -14.19 -1.25 9.68
N THR A 109 -14.10 -2.51 9.24
CA THR A 109 -13.02 -2.99 8.37
C THR A 109 -13.01 -2.23 7.05
N VAL A 110 -14.19 -1.98 6.47
CA VAL A 110 -14.32 -1.20 5.21
C VAL A 110 -13.84 0.23 5.42
N VAL A 111 -14.24 0.89 6.51
CA VAL A 111 -13.81 2.26 6.83
C VAL A 111 -12.30 2.33 7.01
N LEU A 112 -11.68 1.39 7.72
CA LEU A 112 -10.23 1.36 7.88
C LEU A 112 -9.49 1.19 6.55
N ILE A 113 -10.00 0.35 5.64
CA ILE A 113 -9.44 0.21 4.28
C ILE A 113 -9.56 1.53 3.52
N VAL A 114 -10.72 2.19 3.58
CA VAL A 114 -10.93 3.49 2.91
C VAL A 114 -10.01 4.57 3.47
N LEU A 115 -9.83 4.64 4.79
CA LEU A 115 -8.91 5.58 5.43
C LEU A 115 -7.45 5.34 5.01
N PHE A 116 -7.04 4.08 4.92
CA PHE A 116 -5.71 3.71 4.42
C PHE A 116 -5.51 4.17 2.96
N LEU A 117 -6.48 3.89 2.08
CA LEU A 117 -6.39 4.35 0.68
C LEU A 117 -6.40 5.87 0.56
N ALA A 118 -7.24 6.56 1.36
CA ALA A 118 -7.28 8.01 1.41
C ALA A 118 -5.94 8.60 1.85
N TYR A 119 -5.28 8.00 2.85
CA TYR A 119 -3.94 8.40 3.29
C TYR A 119 -2.89 8.30 2.17
N GLU A 120 -2.86 7.20 1.43
CA GLU A 120 -1.91 7.02 0.33
C GLU A 120 -2.18 8.02 -0.82
N VAL A 121 -3.45 8.26 -1.15
CA VAL A 121 -3.84 9.25 -2.17
C VAL A 121 -3.47 10.67 -1.73
N MET A 122 -3.77 11.05 -0.48
CA MET A 122 -3.39 12.35 0.08
C MET A 122 -1.87 12.53 0.09
N THR A 123 -1.13 11.50 0.48
CA THR A 123 0.34 11.52 0.46
C THR A 123 0.85 11.80 -0.95
N TYR A 124 0.30 11.13 -1.97
CA TYR A 124 0.67 11.37 -3.36
C TYR A 124 0.33 12.80 -3.82
N ILE A 125 -0.86 13.30 -3.48
CA ILE A 125 -1.28 14.68 -3.81
C ILE A 125 -0.33 15.69 -3.16
N PHE A 126 0.02 15.51 -1.88
CA PHE A 126 0.94 16.42 -1.18
C PHE A 126 2.36 16.34 -1.74
N ILE A 127 2.87 15.16 -2.11
CA ILE A 127 4.15 15.07 -2.82
C ILE A 127 4.13 15.93 -4.08
N LYS A 128 3.06 15.81 -4.88
CA LYS A 128 2.92 16.59 -6.13
C LYS A 128 2.82 18.09 -5.86
N GLN A 129 2.09 18.50 -4.83
CA GLN A 129 1.96 19.92 -4.45
C GLN A 129 3.32 20.49 -4.00
N LEU A 130 4.00 19.84 -3.06
CA LEU A 130 5.30 20.30 -2.56
C LEU A 130 6.38 20.33 -3.66
N ASN A 131 6.33 19.38 -4.60
CA ASN A 131 7.28 19.36 -5.72
C ASN A 131 7.05 20.48 -6.75
N ASN A 132 5.87 21.11 -6.75
CA ASN A 132 5.60 22.28 -7.59
C ASN A 132 5.93 23.62 -6.90
N GLU A 133 6.08 23.61 -5.57
CA GLU A 133 6.34 24.80 -4.74
C GLU A 133 7.83 25.09 -4.55
N ILE A 134 8.71 24.10 -4.79
CA ILE A 134 10.17 24.14 -4.61
C ILE A 134 10.86 24.13 -5.97
#